data_AF-A0A8E2R3G0-F1
#
_entry.id   AF-A0A8E2R3G0-F1
#
_cell.length_a   1.000
_cell.length_b   1.000
_cell.length_c   1.000
_cell.angle_alpha   90.00
_cell.angle_beta   90.00
_cell.angle_gamma   90.00
#
_symmetry.space_group_name_H-M   'P 1'
#
loop_
_entity.id
_entity.type
_entity.pdbx_description
1 polymer ?
#
loop_
_entity_poly.entity_id
_entity_poly.type
_entity_poly.pdbx_seq_one_letter_code
_entity_poly.pdbx_strand_id
1 'polypeptide(L)'
;MMSMGTLRLVEAGEQVEPRRLAHARTDAQLLQELRALRRENSDLAERLHESEARLRGVQKRLRVLQKARDEGVPSIDFADQEEWARHQIHVSWLQNSSAFDRAAHPLGEYLVGPAFAASVRSLAPQLQAKVWRAAVDVVTGRGRHLHSRGAHPLRSGNGAHAHDVVRDDGARCFRYSVGFKAAGARRLHAWHLPDGRVELCRVVAHGDMSP
;
A
#
# COMPACT_ATOMS: atom_id res chain seq x y z
N MET A 1 -8.60 48.90 -85.80
CA MET A 1 -9.78 49.75 -85.47
C MET A 1 -10.34 49.25 -84.15
N MET A 2 -10.31 50.09 -83.12
CA MET A 2 -10.71 49.77 -81.76
C MET A 2 -12.24 49.84 -81.58
N SER A 3 -12.80 49.00 -80.71
CA SER A 3 -14.03 49.27 -79.94
C SER A 3 -14.21 48.16 -78.89
N MET A 4 -13.93 48.39 -77.62
CA MET A 4 -14.87 48.80 -76.55
C MET A 4 -15.78 47.68 -76.02
N GLY A 5 -15.77 47.51 -74.69
CA GLY A 5 -16.73 46.73 -73.89
C GLY A 5 -16.19 45.37 -73.47
N THR A 6 -16.23 44.94 -72.21
CA THR A 6 -17.36 45.12 -71.29
C THR A 6 -16.92 45.07 -69.81
N LEU A 7 -17.70 45.80 -69.02
CA LEU A 7 -17.71 46.05 -67.59
C LEU A 7 -17.35 44.88 -66.64
N ARG A 8 -16.62 45.31 -65.59
CA ARG A 8 -16.60 44.87 -64.18
C ARG A 8 -17.79 44.01 -63.71
N LEU A 9 -17.47 43.01 -62.88
CA LEU A 9 -18.26 42.72 -61.68
C LEU A 9 -17.37 42.16 -60.53
N VAL A 10 -17.34 42.93 -59.44
CA VAL A 10 -17.16 42.57 -58.02
C VAL A 10 -15.81 41.97 -57.56
N GLU A 11 -15.01 42.84 -56.94
CA GLU A 11 -14.00 42.51 -55.95
C GLU A 11 -14.67 41.95 -54.69
N ALA A 12 -14.38 40.70 -54.34
CA ALA A 12 -14.50 40.20 -52.98
C ALA A 12 -13.08 40.08 -52.41
N GLY A 13 -12.71 41.05 -51.57
CA GLY A 13 -11.44 41.06 -50.87
C GLY A 13 -11.41 39.96 -49.81
N GLU A 14 -10.59 38.93 -50.05
CA GLU A 14 -10.19 37.99 -49.01
C GLU A 14 -8.83 38.45 -48.47
N GLN A 15 -8.87 39.39 -47.54
CA GLN A 15 -7.72 39.73 -46.71
C GLN A 15 -7.48 38.59 -45.71
N VAL A 16 -6.62 37.64 -46.07
CA VAL A 16 -6.06 36.67 -45.13
C VAL A 16 -4.82 37.29 -44.49
N GLU A 17 -5.00 37.91 -43.33
CA GLU A 17 -3.91 38.31 -42.43
C GLU A 17 -3.26 37.05 -41.83
N PRO A 18 -1.93 36.85 -41.97
CA PRO A 18 -1.26 35.64 -41.54
C PRO A 18 -0.95 35.71 -40.05
N ARG A 19 -1.79 35.10 -39.21
CA ARG A 19 -1.47 34.89 -37.79
C ARG A 19 -1.48 33.41 -37.43
N ARG A 20 -0.31 32.80 -37.62
CA ARG A 20 0.53 32.20 -36.57
C ARG A 20 1.48 31.22 -37.25
N LEU A 21 2.72 31.64 -37.46
CA LEU A 21 3.84 30.75 -37.76
C LEU A 21 4.04 29.83 -36.56
N ALA A 22 3.28 28.72 -36.53
CA ALA A 22 3.74 27.51 -35.89
C ALA A 22 5.05 27.15 -36.60
N HIS A 23 6.12 26.95 -35.83
CA HIS A 23 7.40 26.51 -36.36
C HIS A 23 7.18 25.22 -37.16
N ALA A 24 7.08 25.32 -38.48
CA ALA A 24 7.04 24.17 -39.36
C ALA A 24 8.43 23.52 -39.27
N ARG A 25 8.55 22.50 -38.41
CA ARG A 25 9.76 21.69 -38.34
C ARG A 25 9.98 21.10 -39.72
N THR A 26 11.19 21.24 -40.25
CA THR A 26 11.51 20.68 -41.55
C THR A 26 11.50 19.15 -41.46
N ASP A 27 11.23 18.45 -42.56
CA ASP A 27 11.26 16.98 -42.61
C ASP A 27 12.60 16.42 -42.10
N ALA A 28 13.70 17.15 -42.33
CA ALA A 28 15.02 16.81 -41.80
C ALA A 28 15.07 16.85 -40.26
N GLN A 29 14.45 17.85 -39.62
CA GLN A 29 14.37 17.96 -38.17
C GLN A 29 13.51 16.83 -37.58
N LEU A 30 12.39 16.51 -38.22
CA LEU A 30 11.52 15.40 -37.80
C LEU A 30 12.24 14.05 -37.92
N LEU A 31 12.98 13.81 -39.01
CA LEU A 31 13.78 12.59 -39.18
C LEU A 31 14.90 12.48 -38.14
N GLN A 32 15.54 13.59 -37.77
CA GLN A 32 16.57 13.60 -36.74
C GLN A 32 15.98 13.29 -35.35
N GLU A 33 14.84 13.90 -35.02
CA GLU A 33 14.12 13.67 -33.76
C GLU A 33 13.62 12.23 -33.66
N LEU A 34 13.09 11.66 -34.75
CA LEU A 34 12.64 10.27 -34.80
C LEU A 34 13.81 9.29 -34.61
N ARG A 35 14.99 9.60 -35.15
CA ARG A 35 16.21 8.81 -34.91
C ARG A 35 16.66 8.91 -33.44
N ALA A 36 16.61 10.10 -32.85
CA ALA A 36 16.97 10.30 -31.45
C ALA A 36 16.02 9.54 -30.51
N LEU A 37 14.71 9.66 -30.73
CA LEU A 37 13.70 8.95 -29.95
C LEU A 37 13.81 7.43 -30.10
N ARG A 38 14.13 6.91 -31.30
CA ARG A 38 14.38 5.47 -31.48
C ARG A 38 15.59 4.97 -30.70
N ARG A 39 16.67 5.76 -30.63
CA ARG A 39 17.86 5.43 -29.82
C ARG A 39 17.50 5.45 -28.33
N GLU A 40 16.83 6.50 -27.87
CA GLU A 40 16.41 6.62 -26.47
C GLU A 40 15.47 5.47 -26.07
N ASN A 41 14.54 5.08 -26.93
CA ASN A 41 13.63 3.97 -26.66
C ASN A 41 14.40 2.63 -26.57
N SER A 42 15.40 2.43 -27.44
CA SER A 42 16.29 1.27 -27.37
C SER A 42 17.08 1.23 -26.05
N ASP A 43 17.69 2.35 -25.66
CA ASP A 43 18.47 2.47 -24.42
C ASP A 43 17.59 2.25 -23.18
N LEU A 44 16.37 2.81 -23.17
CA LEU A 44 15.42 2.62 -22.09
C LEU A 44 14.93 1.16 -22.00
N ALA A 45 14.70 0.50 -23.13
CA ALA A 45 14.31 -0.90 -23.17
C ALA A 45 15.42 -1.80 -22.63
N GLU A 46 16.69 -1.53 -22.96
CA GLU A 46 17.84 -2.25 -22.43
C GLU A 46 17.98 -2.05 -20.91
N ARG A 47 17.90 -0.80 -20.44
CA ARG A 47 17.93 -0.49 -19.00
C ARG A 47 16.79 -1.14 -18.24
N LEU A 48 15.58 -1.19 -18.83
CA LEU A 48 14.45 -1.88 -18.24
C LEU A 48 14.75 -3.37 -18.12
N HIS A 49 15.24 -4.00 -19.19
CA HIS A 49 15.58 -5.41 -19.21
C HIS A 49 16.65 -5.78 -18.15
N GLU A 50 17.70 -4.96 -18.03
CA GLU A 50 18.73 -5.10 -17.00
C GLU A 50 18.16 -4.95 -15.58
N SER A 51 17.29 -3.96 -15.38
CA SER A 51 16.65 -3.72 -14.08
C SER A 51 15.77 -4.90 -13.66
N GLU A 52 15.01 -5.47 -14.60
CA GLU A 52 14.19 -6.64 -14.37
C GLU A 52 15.04 -7.88 -14.09
N ALA A 53 16.13 -8.08 -14.84
CA ALA A 53 17.07 -9.17 -14.62
C ALA A 53 17.69 -9.06 -13.21
N ARG A 54 18.05 -7.85 -12.79
CA ARG A 54 18.55 -7.57 -11.44
C ARG A 54 17.50 -7.87 -10.37
N LEU A 55 16.26 -7.43 -10.57
CA LEU A 55 15.14 -7.71 -9.66
C LEU A 55 14.88 -9.21 -9.52
N ARG A 56 14.83 -9.94 -10.63
CA ARG A 56 14.69 -11.41 -10.65
C ARG A 56 15.84 -12.07 -9.90
N GLY A 57 17.08 -11.61 -10.09
CA GLY A 57 18.26 -12.10 -9.37
C GLY A 57 18.18 -11.87 -7.85
N VAL A 58 17.77 -10.68 -7.42
CA VAL A 58 17.55 -10.36 -6.00
C VAL A 58 16.43 -11.21 -5.40
N GLN A 59 15.31 -11.36 -6.09
CA GLN A 59 14.19 -12.21 -5.65
C GLN A 59 14.60 -13.68 -5.49
N LYS A 60 15.39 -14.23 -6.44
CA LYS A 60 15.90 -15.60 -6.35
C LYS A 60 16.80 -15.78 -5.13
N ARG A 61 17.73 -14.84 -4.88
CA ARG A 61 18.59 -14.87 -3.68
C ARG A 61 17.78 -14.80 -2.40
N LEU A 62 16.79 -13.90 -2.34
CA LEU A 62 15.91 -13.77 -1.18
C LEU A 62 15.17 -15.08 -0.88
N ARG A 63 14.68 -15.77 -1.92
CA ARG A 63 13.99 -17.07 -1.78
C ARG A 63 14.91 -18.16 -1.23
N VAL A 64 16.17 -18.21 -1.67
CA VAL A 64 17.16 -19.17 -1.15
C VAL A 64 17.46 -18.91 0.32
N LEU A 65 17.70 -17.65 0.69
CA LEU A 65 17.93 -17.25 2.08
C LEU A 65 16.71 -17.55 2.98
N GLN A 66 15.50 -17.34 2.47
CA GLN A 66 14.26 -17.69 3.17
C GLN A 66 14.17 -19.20 3.41
N LYS A 67 14.43 -20.02 2.37
CA LYS A 67 14.41 -21.48 2.49
C LYS A 67 15.41 -21.99 3.53
N ALA A 68 16.65 -21.51 3.48
CA ALA A 68 17.69 -21.89 4.45
C ALA A 68 17.33 -21.49 5.89
N ARG A 69 16.66 -20.34 6.07
CA ARG A 69 16.14 -19.93 7.38
C ARG A 69 15.05 -20.88 7.87
N ASP A 70 14.11 -21.24 7.00
CA ASP A 70 12.94 -22.03 7.38
C ASP A 70 13.31 -23.51 7.68
N GLU A 71 14.37 -24.05 7.07
CA GLU A 71 14.89 -25.42 7.32
C GLU A 71 15.49 -25.62 8.73
N GLY A 72 15.87 -24.54 9.43
CA GLY A 72 16.50 -24.61 10.76
C GLY A 72 15.59 -24.25 11.92
N VAL A 73 14.32 -23.90 11.69
CA VAL A 73 13.39 -23.50 12.75
C VAL A 73 12.74 -24.75 13.35
N PRO A 74 12.94 -25.05 14.65
CA PRO A 74 12.24 -26.14 15.31
C PRO A 74 10.73 -25.98 15.13
N SER A 75 10.04 -27.07 14.81
CA SER A 75 8.58 -27.09 14.83
C SER A 75 8.13 -26.98 16.29
N ILE A 76 7.53 -25.85 16.63
CA ILE A 76 6.96 -25.63 17.96
C ILE A 76 5.54 -26.22 17.96
N ASP A 77 5.27 -27.11 18.90
CA ASP A 77 3.93 -27.63 19.15
C ASP A 77 3.21 -26.68 20.12
N PHE A 78 2.15 -26.02 19.63
CA PHE A 78 1.38 -25.04 20.40
C PHE A 78 0.12 -25.71 20.94
N ALA A 79 -0.21 -25.47 22.21
CA ALA A 79 -1.39 -26.02 22.86
C ALA A 79 -2.68 -25.54 22.19
N ASP A 80 -2.73 -24.27 21.77
CA ASP A 80 -3.87 -23.69 21.07
C ASP A 80 -3.49 -22.57 20.08
N GLN A 81 -4.50 -21.98 19.45
CA GLN A 81 -4.30 -20.92 18.46
C GLN A 81 -3.90 -19.58 19.11
N GLU A 82 -4.26 -19.35 20.36
CA GLU A 82 -3.88 -18.14 21.09
C GLU A 82 -2.38 -18.17 21.43
N GLU A 83 -1.87 -19.29 21.93
CA GLU A 83 -0.45 -19.48 22.21
C GLU A 83 0.39 -19.27 20.94
N TRP A 84 -0.05 -19.86 19.82
CA TRP A 84 0.57 -19.62 18.51
C TRP A 84 0.60 -18.13 18.16
N ALA A 85 -0.52 -17.41 18.30
CA ALA A 85 -0.57 -15.99 17.98
C ALA A 85 0.34 -15.14 18.89
N ARG A 86 0.36 -15.44 20.19
CA ARG A 86 1.23 -14.77 21.17
C ARG A 86 2.71 -14.99 20.84
N HIS A 87 3.09 -16.22 20.53
CA HIS A 87 4.44 -16.53 20.08
C HIS A 87 4.83 -15.74 18.83
N GLN A 88 3.96 -15.68 17.81
CA GLN A 88 4.25 -14.96 16.58
C GLN A 88 4.38 -13.44 16.79
N ILE A 89 3.56 -12.86 17.67
CA ILE A 89 3.68 -11.44 18.07
C ILE A 89 5.00 -11.21 18.80
N HIS A 90 5.36 -12.08 19.74
CA HIS A 90 6.61 -11.97 20.51
C HIS A 90 7.85 -12.05 19.60
N VAL A 91 7.91 -13.06 18.72
CA VAL A 91 8.99 -13.19 17.74
C VAL A 91 9.05 -11.98 16.80
N SER A 92 7.91 -11.49 16.34
CA SER A 92 7.84 -10.28 15.51
C SER A 92 8.40 -9.05 16.25
N TRP A 93 8.10 -8.89 17.54
CA TRP A 93 8.63 -7.79 18.35
C TRP A 93 10.15 -7.89 18.52
N LEU A 94 10.67 -9.08 18.82
CA LEU A 94 12.11 -9.32 18.93
C LEU A 94 12.86 -9.05 17.61
N GLN A 95 12.29 -9.48 16.48
CA GLN A 95 12.94 -9.38 15.17
C GLN A 95 12.89 -7.99 14.55
N ASN A 96 11.87 -7.19 14.87
CA ASN A 96 11.62 -5.91 14.20
C ASN A 96 11.85 -4.68 15.09
N SER A 97 12.19 -4.86 16.36
CA SER A 97 12.43 -3.76 17.30
C SER A 97 13.84 -3.87 17.87
N SER A 98 14.59 -2.77 17.89
CA SER A 98 15.91 -2.74 18.54
C SER A 98 15.79 -2.95 20.05
N ALA A 99 16.88 -3.30 20.73
CA ALA A 99 16.87 -3.43 22.19
C ALA A 99 16.40 -2.13 22.89
N PHE A 100 16.79 -0.98 22.35
CA PHE A 100 16.34 0.33 22.83
C PHE A 100 14.83 0.53 22.60
N ASP A 101 14.32 0.23 21.41
CA ASP A 101 12.89 0.35 21.12
C ASP A 101 12.05 -0.56 22.01
N ARG A 102 12.53 -1.77 22.30
CA ARG A 102 11.86 -2.73 23.20
C ARG A 102 11.80 -2.23 24.63
N ALA A 103 12.83 -1.52 25.09
CA ALA A 103 12.84 -0.90 26.42
C ALA A 103 11.86 0.29 26.49
N ALA A 104 11.80 1.11 25.43
CA ALA A 104 10.88 2.25 25.36
C ALA A 104 9.41 1.83 25.12
N HIS A 105 9.21 0.71 24.43
CA HIS A 105 7.92 0.20 23.99
C HIS A 105 7.81 -1.32 24.26
N PRO A 106 7.67 -1.72 25.53
CA PRO A 106 7.57 -3.12 25.91
C PRO A 106 6.29 -3.76 25.37
N LEU A 107 6.36 -5.06 25.10
CA LEU A 107 5.18 -5.88 24.83
C LEU A 107 4.41 -6.05 26.15
N GLY A 108 3.56 -5.08 26.50
CA GLY A 108 2.78 -5.10 27.74
C GLY A 108 1.74 -6.23 27.78
N GLU A 109 0.86 -6.22 28.78
CA GLU A 109 -0.26 -7.18 28.80
C GLU A 109 -1.31 -6.85 27.73
N TYR A 110 -1.73 -7.87 26.99
CA TYR A 110 -2.78 -7.78 25.99
C TYR A 110 -3.57 -9.08 25.90
N LEU A 111 -4.79 -8.97 25.38
CA LEU A 111 -5.69 -10.08 25.14
C LEU A 111 -5.69 -10.45 23.65
N VAL A 112 -5.89 -11.73 23.37
CA VAL A 112 -6.10 -12.26 22.03
C VAL A 112 -7.56 -12.68 21.94
N GLY A 113 -8.34 -11.97 21.13
CA GLY A 113 -9.73 -12.31 20.88
C GLY A 113 -9.86 -13.66 20.15
N PRO A 114 -10.98 -14.38 20.35
CA PRO A 114 -11.15 -15.75 19.86
C PRO A 114 -11.09 -15.87 18.32
N ALA A 115 -11.48 -14.81 17.60
CA ALA A 115 -11.44 -14.80 16.14
C ALA A 115 -10.07 -14.39 15.56
N PHE A 116 -9.17 -13.85 16.38
CA PHE A 116 -7.94 -13.24 15.89
C PHE A 116 -7.05 -14.27 15.21
N ALA A 117 -6.63 -15.31 15.94
CA ALA A 117 -5.70 -16.29 15.43
C ALA A 117 -6.22 -17.01 14.18
N ALA A 118 -7.49 -17.43 14.19
CA ALA A 118 -8.15 -18.04 13.04
C ALA A 118 -8.16 -17.11 11.82
N SER A 119 -8.48 -15.81 12.01
CA SER A 119 -8.49 -14.84 10.93
C SER A 119 -7.11 -14.67 10.29
N VAL A 120 -6.02 -14.70 11.08
CA VAL A 120 -4.66 -14.56 10.55
C VAL A 120 -4.18 -15.83 9.86
N ARG A 121 -4.48 -17.01 10.40
CA ARG A 121 -4.06 -18.30 9.84
C ARG A 121 -4.59 -18.51 8.41
N SER A 122 -5.76 -17.97 8.10
CA SER A 122 -6.35 -18.00 6.75
C SER A 122 -5.58 -17.17 5.69
N LEU A 123 -4.63 -16.32 6.12
CA LEU A 123 -3.90 -15.42 5.22
C LEU A 123 -2.64 -16.07 4.68
N ALA A 124 -2.20 -15.62 3.50
CA ALA A 124 -0.89 -15.99 2.95
C ALA A 124 0.25 -15.57 3.91
N PRO A 125 1.35 -16.33 4.02
CA PRO A 125 2.43 -16.07 4.99
C PRO A 125 3.00 -14.65 4.95
N GLN A 126 3.11 -14.06 3.76
CA GLN A 126 3.64 -12.70 3.58
C GLN A 126 2.70 -11.64 4.18
N LEU A 127 1.40 -11.91 4.19
CA LEU A 127 0.41 -11.05 4.80
C LEU A 127 0.32 -11.29 6.31
N GLN A 128 0.47 -12.52 6.79
CA GLN A 128 0.62 -12.82 8.23
C GLN A 128 1.77 -12.02 8.83
N ALA A 129 2.94 -12.00 8.18
CA ALA A 129 4.09 -11.20 8.64
C ALA A 129 3.82 -9.68 8.72
N LYS A 130 2.89 -9.16 7.91
CA LYS A 130 2.44 -7.76 8.03
C LYS A 130 1.49 -7.58 9.21
N VAL A 131 0.59 -8.55 9.42
CA VAL A 131 -0.31 -8.56 10.58
C VAL A 131 0.48 -8.59 11.89
N TRP A 132 1.50 -9.44 12.01
CA TRP A 132 2.29 -9.53 13.24
C TRP A 132 2.99 -8.22 13.57
N ARG A 133 3.54 -7.52 12.58
CA ARG A 133 4.09 -6.17 12.78
C ARG A 133 3.03 -5.17 13.19
N ALA A 134 1.84 -5.20 12.57
CA ALA A 134 0.74 -4.32 12.97
C ALA A 134 0.25 -4.62 14.39
N ALA A 135 0.16 -5.89 14.78
CA ALA A 135 -0.21 -6.30 16.13
C ALA A 135 0.79 -5.80 17.16
N VAL A 136 2.10 -5.95 16.90
CA VAL A 136 3.17 -5.37 17.74
C VAL A 136 3.00 -3.87 17.91
N ASP A 137 2.79 -3.12 16.82
CA ASP A 137 2.58 -1.68 16.90
C ASP A 137 1.37 -1.33 17.78
N VAL A 138 0.26 -2.08 17.67
CA VAL A 138 -0.95 -1.83 18.46
C VAL A 138 -0.73 -2.18 19.93
N VAL A 139 -0.20 -3.37 20.26
CA VAL A 139 -0.04 -3.81 21.66
C VAL A 139 1.06 -3.05 22.42
N THR A 140 2.00 -2.43 21.71
CA THR A 140 3.01 -1.52 22.30
C THR A 140 2.53 -0.07 22.39
N GLY A 141 1.25 0.20 22.05
CA GLY A 141 0.64 1.54 22.09
C GLY A 141 1.04 2.48 20.95
N ARG A 142 2.00 2.10 20.11
CA ARG A 142 2.51 2.95 19.00
C ARG A 142 1.51 3.08 17.85
N GLY A 143 0.66 2.08 17.66
CA GLY A 143 -0.21 1.95 16.50
C GLY A 143 -1.14 3.14 16.28
N ARG A 144 -1.56 3.84 17.34
CA ARG A 144 -2.39 5.04 17.25
C ARG A 144 -1.64 6.27 16.73
N HIS A 145 -0.33 6.31 16.88
CA HIS A 145 0.52 7.46 16.52
C HIS A 145 1.26 7.25 15.20
N LEU A 146 1.31 6.02 14.70
CA LEU A 146 1.94 5.70 13.43
C LEU A 146 1.01 6.02 12.25
N HIS A 147 1.39 7.01 11.45
CA HIS A 147 0.69 7.36 10.21
C HIS A 147 0.47 6.17 9.28
N SER A 148 1.46 5.27 9.20
CA SER A 148 1.40 4.03 8.39
C SER A 148 0.28 3.08 8.84
N ARG A 149 -0.17 3.18 10.09
CA ARG A 149 -1.25 2.37 10.63
C ARG A 149 -2.62 3.00 10.42
N GLY A 150 -2.73 4.29 10.12
CA GLY A 150 -4.00 4.95 9.83
C GLY A 150 -5.08 4.53 10.82
N ALA A 151 -4.79 4.70 12.11
CA ALA A 151 -5.63 4.28 13.21
C ALA A 151 -6.90 5.15 13.26
N HIS A 152 -8.05 4.51 13.16
CA HIS A 152 -9.34 5.19 13.25
C HIS A 152 -10.29 4.37 14.12
N PRO A 153 -11.19 5.02 14.87
CA PRO A 153 -12.32 4.33 15.45
C PRO A 153 -13.10 3.55 14.38
N LEU A 154 -13.52 2.34 14.73
CA LEU A 154 -14.53 1.61 13.97
C LEU A 154 -15.86 2.29 14.23
N ARG A 155 -16.68 2.49 13.19
CA ARG A 155 -17.97 3.18 13.31
C ARG A 155 -19.09 2.24 12.86
N SER A 156 -20.26 2.35 13.49
CA SER A 156 -21.44 1.53 13.18
C SER A 156 -22.06 1.80 11.80
N GLY A 157 -21.53 2.77 11.06
CA GLY A 157 -21.95 3.09 9.69
C GLY A 157 -20.96 4.02 8.98
N ASN A 158 -21.30 4.38 7.74
CA ASN A 158 -20.45 5.20 6.86
C ASN A 158 -20.76 6.71 6.91
N GLY A 159 -21.79 7.12 7.68
CA GLY A 159 -22.21 8.52 7.78
C GLY A 159 -21.32 9.36 8.70
N ALA A 160 -21.37 10.68 8.51
CA ALA A 160 -20.64 11.63 9.36
C ALA A 160 -21.06 11.57 10.85
N HIS A 161 -22.30 11.14 11.12
CA HIS A 161 -22.86 10.98 12.46
C HIS A 161 -22.78 9.53 12.98
N ALA A 162 -22.12 8.62 12.27
CA ALA A 162 -22.00 7.24 12.73
C ALA A 162 -21.19 7.19 14.02
N HIS A 163 -21.78 6.60 15.06
CA HIS A 163 -21.16 6.45 16.36
C HIS A 163 -20.00 5.45 16.30
N ASP A 164 -19.01 5.68 17.15
CA ASP A 164 -17.93 4.72 17.36
C ASP A 164 -18.52 3.42 17.93
N VAL A 165 -17.95 2.29 17.53
CA VAL A 165 -18.33 0.97 18.04
C VAL A 165 -17.74 0.81 19.45
N VAL A 166 -18.62 0.68 20.43
CA VAL A 166 -18.31 0.50 21.85
C VAL A 166 -18.97 -0.79 22.34
N ARG A 167 -18.22 -1.65 23.03
CA ARG A 167 -18.72 -2.87 23.68
C ARG A 167 -19.32 -2.53 25.04
N ASP A 168 -20.16 -3.40 25.58
CA ASP A 168 -20.88 -3.18 26.85
C ASP A 168 -19.97 -2.90 28.05
N ASP A 169 -18.72 -3.37 28.01
CA ASP A 169 -17.69 -3.10 29.01
C ASP A 169 -17.00 -1.72 28.84
N GLY A 170 -17.43 -0.92 27.86
CA GLY A 170 -16.86 0.39 27.53
C GLY A 170 -15.63 0.32 26.61
N ALA A 171 -15.22 -0.87 26.16
CA ALA A 171 -14.11 -0.99 25.23
C ALA A 171 -14.46 -0.39 23.87
N ARG A 172 -13.53 0.36 23.27
CA ARG A 172 -13.73 1.02 21.96
C ARG A 172 -12.98 0.30 20.85
N CYS A 173 -13.66 -0.02 19.75
CA CYS A 173 -13.02 -0.70 18.63
C CYS A 173 -12.30 0.28 17.72
N PHE A 174 -11.06 -0.05 17.36
CA PHE A 174 -10.26 0.67 16.39
C PHE A 174 -9.88 -0.25 15.24
N ARG A 175 -9.75 0.35 14.05
CA ARG A 175 -9.23 -0.29 12.85
C ARG A 175 -7.87 0.29 12.48
N TYR A 176 -6.93 -0.61 12.21
CA TYR A 176 -5.55 -0.31 11.83
C TYR A 176 -5.21 -0.91 10.46
N SER A 177 -4.49 -0.18 9.63
CA SER A 177 -3.95 -0.67 8.36
C SER A 177 -2.87 -1.73 8.60
N VAL A 178 -3.05 -2.92 8.03
CA VAL A 178 -2.03 -3.98 8.06
C VAL A 178 -0.88 -3.67 7.08
N GLY A 179 -1.15 -2.94 6.01
CA GLY A 179 -0.16 -2.52 5.02
C GLY A 179 -0.64 -1.33 4.19
N PHE A 180 0.17 -0.96 3.19
CA PHE A 180 -0.12 0.17 2.30
C PHE A 180 -1.38 -0.06 1.46
N LYS A 181 -2.01 1.04 1.02
CA LYS A 181 -3.25 1.02 0.21
C LYS A 181 -3.03 0.24 -1.09
N ALA A 182 -3.67 -0.93 -1.21
CA ALA A 182 -3.62 -1.80 -2.38
C ALA A 182 -4.95 -2.58 -2.49
N ALA A 183 -5.21 -3.17 -3.67
CA ALA A 183 -6.30 -4.12 -3.83
C ALA A 183 -6.13 -5.28 -2.83
N GLY A 184 -7.18 -5.61 -2.07
CA GLY A 184 -7.11 -6.62 -1.01
C GLY A 184 -6.49 -6.13 0.31
N ALA A 185 -6.40 -4.81 0.53
CA ALA A 185 -5.95 -4.25 1.80
C ALA A 185 -6.73 -4.84 2.99
N ARG A 186 -5.98 -5.17 4.05
CA ARG A 186 -6.54 -5.69 5.30
C ARG A 186 -6.50 -4.67 6.41
N ARG A 187 -7.47 -4.78 7.31
CA ARG A 187 -7.56 -4.03 8.56
C ARG A 187 -7.43 -4.98 9.74
N LEU A 188 -6.68 -4.57 10.75
CA LEU A 188 -6.67 -5.17 12.07
C LEU A 188 -7.69 -4.42 12.93
N HIS A 189 -8.70 -5.12 13.43
CA HIS A 189 -9.61 -4.62 14.45
C HIS A 189 -9.04 -4.96 15.83
N ALA A 190 -9.06 -4.00 16.74
CA ALA A 190 -8.63 -4.17 18.12
C ALA A 190 -9.46 -3.32 19.07
N TRP A 191 -9.84 -3.90 20.20
CA TRP A 191 -10.54 -3.20 21.28
C TRP A 191 -9.53 -2.54 22.20
N HIS A 192 -9.78 -1.28 22.53
CA HIS A 192 -9.06 -0.53 23.54
C HIS A 192 -9.90 -0.57 24.81
N LEU A 193 -9.45 -1.33 25.80
CA LEU A 193 -10.18 -1.58 27.03
C LEU A 193 -10.08 -0.35 27.96
N PRO A 194 -11.07 -0.15 28.87
CA PRO A 194 -11.03 0.95 29.82
C PRO A 194 -9.82 0.92 30.77
N ASP A 195 -9.27 -0.27 31.03
CA ASP A 195 -8.07 -0.48 31.86
C ASP A 195 -6.76 -0.16 31.13
N GLY A 196 -6.84 0.29 29.87
CA GLY A 196 -5.69 0.65 29.04
C GLY A 196 -5.07 -0.52 28.27
N ARG A 197 -5.52 -1.76 28.48
CA ARG A 197 -5.08 -2.91 27.69
C ARG A 197 -5.71 -2.90 26.30
N VAL A 198 -5.11 -3.70 25.42
CA VAL A 198 -5.63 -3.96 24.08
C VAL A 198 -6.08 -5.41 23.98
N GLU A 199 -7.21 -5.63 23.32
CA GLU A 199 -7.63 -6.94 22.84
C GLU A 199 -7.57 -6.98 21.32
N LEU A 200 -6.73 -7.85 20.77
CA LEU A 200 -6.63 -8.07 19.33
C LEU A 200 -7.86 -8.84 18.85
N CYS A 201 -8.70 -8.24 18.02
CA CYS A 201 -10.02 -8.80 17.73
C CYS A 201 -9.99 -9.73 16.50
N ARG A 202 -9.68 -9.19 15.32
CA ARG A 202 -9.61 -9.95 14.06
C ARG A 202 -8.94 -9.17 12.93
N VAL A 203 -8.55 -9.87 11.88
CA VAL A 203 -8.08 -9.28 10.62
C VAL A 203 -9.12 -9.46 9.53
N VAL A 204 -9.50 -8.36 8.88
CA VAL A 204 -10.62 -8.30 7.93
C VAL A 204 -10.27 -7.56 6.65
N ALA A 205 -11.13 -7.67 5.63
CA ALA A 205 -11.04 -6.83 4.45
C ALA A 205 -11.27 -5.36 4.79
N HIS A 206 -10.76 -4.45 3.98
CA HIS A 206 -10.78 -3.00 4.25
C HIS A 206 -12.17 -2.41 4.57
N GLY A 207 -13.22 -2.90 3.92
CA GLY A 207 -14.59 -2.41 4.08
C GLY A 207 -15.42 -3.12 5.14
N ASP A 208 -14.86 -4.12 5.83
CA ASP A 208 -15.56 -4.80 6.91
C ASP A 208 -15.61 -3.84 8.12
N MET A 209 -16.82 -3.62 8.63
CA MET A 209 -17.11 -2.70 9.72
C MET A 209 -17.56 -3.42 11.00
N SER A 210 -17.45 -4.75 11.03
CA SER A 210 -17.84 -5.56 12.18
C SER A 210 -16.60 -5.99 12.97
N PRO A 211 -16.62 -5.83 14.30
CA PRO A 211 -15.64 -6.47 15.17
C PRO A 211 -15.84 -7.99 15.20
#